data_AF-A0A382EWX6-F1
#
_entry.id   AF-A0A382EWX6-F1
#
_cell.length_a   1.000
_cell.length_b   1.000
_cell.length_c   1.000
_cell.angle_alpha   90.00
_cell.angle_beta   90.00
_cell.angle_gamma   90.00
#
_symmetry.space_group_name_H-M   'P 1'
#
loop_
_entity.id
_entity.type
_entity.pdbx_description
1 polymer ?
#
loop_
_entity_poly.entity_id
_entity_poly.type
_entity_poly.pdbx_seq_one_letter_code
_entity_poly.pdbx_strand_id
1 'polypeptide(L)'
;MKTHRARRSALIFSFWALMIILVSTVAMTYIVPGQTHQSAYGDDWNDLGAFRTDINNMGIETTALVSSPLLLSEIDHPEEAIFIVSGVERDTISLPRFTGDESVIEFSEGEGYTTSEILAIEAFVESGGTVLLMDDFGYSSNLADQFGLQYSGHRLYDEGSYAAELGADYIWVNTRSAFNFTTNSGSLATIHPCLKDLDNDGVIDILDPEPLDPAISAFVTEADAGLCAHRYSSDGWDFSENYHLLTNAPSAFEKATSYNPVENRYAIGKSTLDSYLDTNDDGNLTVGFESLGIEGDEQGPFAVYVRYCEDRLCIDADSGRVHFVADGSILINSLYDPDSLGFFAVGDGSTQSISIPDTDNRKWALDIIAEALLVNSNSTEASSN
;
A
#
# COMPACT_ATOMS: atom_id res chain seq x y z
N MET A 1 -2.83 26.19 68.32
CA MET A 1 -1.73 25.34 67.80
C MET A 1 -2.14 24.32 66.72
N LYS A 2 -3.33 24.40 66.09
CA LYS A 2 -3.76 23.44 65.04
C LYS A 2 -3.61 23.91 63.57
N THR A 3 -3.19 25.15 63.33
CA THR A 3 -3.31 25.79 62.01
C THR A 3 -2.09 25.66 61.10
N HIS A 4 -0.86 25.63 61.62
CA HIS A 4 0.35 25.58 60.77
C HIS A 4 0.63 24.19 60.17
N ARG A 5 0.46 23.11 60.95
CA ARG A 5 0.63 21.74 60.44
C ARG A 5 -0.39 21.40 59.36
N ALA A 6 -1.66 21.76 59.58
CA ALA A 6 -2.72 21.54 58.59
C ALA A 6 -2.47 22.29 57.28
N ARG A 7 -2.01 23.55 57.35
CA ARG A 7 -1.64 24.33 56.14
C ARG A 7 -0.48 23.72 55.37
N ARG A 8 0.54 23.22 56.09
CA ARG A 8 1.71 22.57 55.47
C ARG A 8 1.32 21.24 54.81
N SER A 9 0.50 20.43 55.46
CA SER A 9 -0.01 19.18 54.90
C SER A 9 -0.89 19.41 53.68
N ALA A 10 -1.74 20.45 53.70
CA ALA A 10 -2.55 20.83 52.54
C ALA A 10 -1.67 21.23 51.34
N LEU A 11 -0.64 22.06 51.55
CA LEU A 11 0.26 22.48 50.46
C LEU A 11 1.06 21.32 49.87
N ILE A 12 1.54 20.39 50.68
CA ILE A 12 2.25 19.20 50.20
C ILE A 12 1.31 18.31 49.37
N PHE A 13 0.07 18.11 49.84
CA PHE A 13 -0.93 17.36 49.10
C PHE A 13 -1.27 18.04 47.76
N SER A 14 -1.50 19.35 47.76
CA SER A 14 -1.77 20.12 46.54
C SER A 14 -0.61 20.02 45.54
N PHE A 15 0.64 20.08 46.02
CA PHE A 15 1.81 19.92 45.17
C PHE A 15 1.85 18.54 44.50
N TRP A 16 1.71 17.46 45.27
CA TRP A 16 1.73 16.10 44.71
C TRP A 16 0.52 15.81 43.82
N ALA A 17 -0.66 16.31 44.17
CA ALA A 17 -1.85 16.17 43.33
C ALA A 17 -1.68 16.87 41.98
N LEU A 18 -1.13 18.10 42.00
CA LEU A 18 -0.88 18.85 40.77
C LEU A 18 0.25 18.21 39.95
N MET A 19 1.27 17.66 40.60
CA MET A 19 2.33 16.89 39.94
C MET A 19 1.80 15.61 39.29
N ILE A 20 0.94 14.85 39.98
CA ILE A 20 0.29 13.65 39.42
C ILE A 20 -0.60 14.03 38.26
N ILE A 21 -1.41 15.08 38.36
CA ILE A 21 -2.24 15.55 37.24
C ILE A 21 -1.36 15.90 36.05
N LEU A 22 -0.25 16.62 36.26
CA LEU A 22 0.64 17.05 35.19
C LEU A 22 1.36 15.86 34.53
N VAL A 23 1.83 14.90 35.32
CA VAL A 23 2.42 13.65 34.82
C VAL A 23 1.38 12.79 34.10
N SER A 24 0.15 12.70 34.64
CA SER A 24 -0.94 11.96 34.01
C SER A 24 -1.42 12.62 32.72
N THR A 25 -1.46 13.96 32.62
CA THR A 25 -1.81 14.64 31.36
C THR A 25 -0.76 14.39 30.30
N VAL A 26 0.52 14.40 30.67
CA VAL A 26 1.61 14.05 29.76
C VAL A 26 1.55 12.56 29.41
N ALA A 27 1.30 11.66 30.36
CA ALA A 27 1.16 10.23 30.09
C ALA A 27 -0.04 9.93 29.17
N MET A 28 -1.17 10.63 29.36
CA MET A 28 -2.36 10.47 28.52
C MET A 28 -2.14 10.97 27.10
N THR A 29 -1.23 11.94 26.85
CA THR A 29 -0.82 12.27 25.47
C THR A 29 0.00 11.18 24.80
N TYR A 30 0.53 10.21 25.56
CA TYR A 30 1.25 9.05 25.03
C TYR A 30 0.39 7.77 24.97
N ILE A 31 -0.81 7.75 25.57
CA ILE A 31 -1.71 6.60 25.52
C ILE A 31 -2.72 6.82 24.41
N VAL A 32 -2.43 6.27 23.23
CA VAL A 32 -3.39 6.18 22.12
C VAL A 32 -4.17 4.87 22.26
N PRO A 33 -5.52 4.87 22.30
CA PRO A 33 -6.30 3.64 22.29
C PRO A 33 -6.06 2.89 20.97
N GLY A 34 -5.58 1.64 21.04
CA GLY A 34 -5.39 0.79 19.87
C GLY A 34 -6.72 0.47 19.20
N GLN A 35 -6.81 0.73 17.90
CA GLN A 35 -7.92 0.26 17.05
C GLN A 35 -7.77 -1.24 16.80
N THR A 36 -8.85 -1.96 16.51
CA THR A 36 -8.78 -3.39 16.16
C THR A 36 -8.17 -3.54 14.77
N HIS A 37 -7.02 -4.23 14.71
CA HIS A 37 -6.14 -4.30 13.55
C HIS A 37 -6.55 -5.38 12.53
N GLN A 38 -6.09 -5.22 11.28
CA GLN A 38 -6.15 -6.25 10.24
C GLN A 38 -5.09 -7.32 10.55
N SER A 39 -5.50 -8.58 10.66
CA SER A 39 -4.58 -9.68 10.96
C SER A 39 -4.22 -10.43 9.69
N ALA A 40 -2.91 -10.63 9.44
CA ALA A 40 -2.45 -11.56 8.40
C ALA A 40 -2.73 -13.04 8.72
N TYR A 41 -3.18 -13.33 9.95
CA TYR A 41 -3.44 -14.68 10.45
C TYR A 41 -4.91 -14.96 10.71
N GLY A 42 -5.76 -13.94 10.62
CA GLY A 42 -7.19 -14.08 10.81
C GLY A 42 -7.92 -14.39 9.50
N ASP A 43 -9.17 -14.83 9.64
CA ASP A 43 -10.08 -15.20 8.56
C ASP A 43 -11.34 -14.30 8.54
N ASP A 44 -11.37 -13.22 9.33
CA ASP A 44 -12.45 -12.25 9.27
C ASP A 44 -12.44 -11.49 7.92
N TRP A 45 -13.56 -10.87 7.57
CA TRP A 45 -13.71 -10.20 6.27
C TRP A 45 -12.68 -9.08 6.03
N ASN A 46 -12.18 -8.46 7.09
CA ASN A 46 -11.19 -7.37 7.08
C ASN A 46 -9.75 -7.84 7.41
N ASP A 47 -9.50 -9.15 7.44
CA ASP A 47 -8.15 -9.73 7.62
C ASP A 47 -7.46 -10.01 6.26
N LEU A 48 -6.18 -10.42 6.28
CA LEU A 48 -5.38 -10.70 5.07
C LEU A 48 -5.14 -12.21 4.84
N GLY A 49 -5.94 -13.07 5.47
CA GLY A 49 -5.75 -14.53 5.46
C GLY A 49 -5.87 -15.19 4.09
N ALA A 50 -6.76 -14.70 3.22
CA ALA A 50 -6.95 -15.18 1.85
C ALA A 50 -5.71 -14.87 1.00
N PHE A 51 -5.24 -13.63 1.06
CA PHE A 51 -3.99 -13.21 0.43
C PHE A 51 -2.83 -14.11 0.84
N ARG A 52 -2.60 -14.26 2.16
CA ARG A 52 -1.54 -15.14 2.68
C ARG A 52 -1.70 -16.59 2.22
N THR A 53 -2.93 -17.09 2.12
CA THR A 53 -3.21 -18.45 1.67
C THR A 53 -2.78 -18.65 0.22
N ASP A 54 -3.07 -17.70 -0.67
CA ASP A 54 -2.59 -17.75 -2.05
C ASP A 54 -1.06 -17.77 -2.12
N ILE A 55 -0.39 -16.90 -1.36
CA ILE A 55 1.08 -16.85 -1.35
C ILE A 55 1.69 -18.19 -0.94
N ASN A 56 1.14 -18.82 0.10
CA ASN A 56 1.61 -20.13 0.55
C ASN A 56 1.28 -21.24 -0.46
N ASN A 57 0.13 -21.18 -1.14
CA ASN A 57 -0.26 -22.16 -2.14
C ASN A 57 0.65 -22.11 -3.38
N MET A 58 1.19 -20.94 -3.70
CA MET A 58 2.19 -20.75 -4.75
C MET A 58 3.60 -21.21 -4.34
N GLY A 59 3.79 -21.70 -3.11
CA GLY A 59 5.08 -22.20 -2.65
C GLY A 59 6.11 -21.13 -2.30
N ILE A 60 5.68 -19.86 -2.18
CA ILE A 60 6.54 -18.74 -1.80
C ILE A 60 6.82 -18.83 -0.30
N GLU A 61 8.10 -18.72 0.09
CA GLU A 61 8.49 -18.66 1.50
C GLU A 61 8.07 -17.31 2.11
N THR A 62 7.17 -17.34 3.09
CA THR A 62 6.69 -16.14 3.78
C THR A 62 7.27 -16.02 5.18
N THR A 63 8.02 -14.96 5.43
CA THR A 63 8.53 -14.61 6.76
C THR A 63 7.84 -13.34 7.27
N ALA A 64 7.13 -13.44 8.40
CA ALA A 64 6.59 -12.26 9.06
C ALA A 64 7.69 -11.54 9.84
N LEU A 65 8.01 -10.30 9.44
CA LEU A 65 8.94 -9.42 10.14
C LEU A 65 8.19 -8.72 11.29
N VAL A 66 8.05 -9.40 12.43
CA VAL A 66 7.29 -8.89 13.60
C VAL A 66 8.02 -7.76 14.35
N SER A 67 9.25 -7.39 13.97
CA SER A 67 10.10 -6.53 14.82
C SER A 67 10.70 -5.30 14.16
N SER A 68 11.33 -5.41 12.98
CA SER A 68 11.92 -4.24 12.32
C SER A 68 12.33 -4.54 10.87
N PRO A 69 12.09 -3.60 9.93
CA PRO A 69 12.63 -3.66 8.57
C PRO A 69 14.17 -3.67 8.46
N LEU A 70 14.90 -3.47 9.57
CA LEU A 70 16.36 -3.54 9.56
C LEU A 70 16.90 -4.90 9.06
N LEU A 71 16.13 -5.97 9.19
CA LEU A 71 16.48 -7.31 8.71
C LEU A 71 16.47 -7.41 7.17
N LEU A 72 15.90 -6.45 6.45
CA LEU A 72 15.98 -6.42 4.98
C LEU A 72 17.44 -6.36 4.50
N SER A 73 18.35 -5.82 5.32
CA SER A 73 19.79 -5.80 5.03
C SER A 73 20.47 -7.17 5.12
N GLU A 74 19.79 -8.19 5.66
CA GLU A 74 20.28 -9.57 5.76
C GLU A 74 19.80 -10.45 4.60
N ILE A 75 18.97 -9.94 3.70
CA ILE A 75 18.50 -10.68 2.52
C ILE A 75 19.65 -10.72 1.49
N ASP A 76 20.11 -11.93 1.15
CA ASP A 76 21.23 -12.14 0.23
C ASP A 76 20.88 -11.78 -1.24
N HIS A 77 19.62 -11.95 -1.63
CA HIS A 77 19.09 -11.71 -2.97
C HIS A 77 17.86 -10.78 -2.94
N PRO A 78 18.04 -9.46 -2.71
CA PRO A 78 16.93 -8.51 -2.67
C PRO A 78 16.10 -8.49 -3.96
N GLU A 79 16.74 -8.66 -5.11
CA GLU A 79 16.12 -8.72 -6.44
C GLU A 79 15.14 -9.88 -6.63
N GLU A 80 15.21 -10.90 -5.78
CA GLU A 80 14.30 -12.06 -5.79
C GLU A 80 13.32 -12.03 -4.59
N ALA A 81 13.15 -10.86 -3.97
CA ALA A 81 12.35 -10.68 -2.76
C ALA A 81 11.35 -9.52 -2.86
N ILE A 82 10.22 -9.67 -2.19
CA ILE A 82 9.21 -8.63 -2.03
C ILE A 82 8.93 -8.36 -0.55
N PHE A 83 8.97 -7.08 -0.16
CA PHE A 83 8.56 -6.61 1.16
C PHE A 83 7.18 -5.96 1.07
N ILE A 84 6.19 -6.56 1.74
CA ILE A 84 4.79 -6.10 1.70
C ILE A 84 4.45 -5.45 3.04
N VAL A 85 3.99 -4.21 2.96
CA VAL A 85 3.49 -3.43 4.09
C VAL A 85 2.02 -3.13 3.85
N SER A 86 1.16 -3.72 4.67
CA SER A 86 -0.29 -3.52 4.64
C SER A 86 -0.71 -2.93 5.97
N GLY A 87 -0.79 -1.60 6.02
CA GLY A 87 -0.99 -0.82 7.25
C GLY A 87 0.26 -0.77 8.15
N VAL A 88 0.69 0.45 8.51
CA VAL A 88 1.77 0.65 9.48
C VAL A 88 1.17 1.08 10.81
N GLU A 89 1.52 0.37 11.90
CA GLU A 89 1.06 0.71 13.24
C GLU A 89 1.93 1.79 13.92
N ARG A 90 1.32 2.51 14.85
CA ARG A 90 2.03 3.40 15.77
C ARG A 90 2.77 2.56 16.78
N ASP A 91 4.09 2.71 16.89
CA ASP A 91 4.76 2.37 18.13
C ASP A 91 4.16 3.24 19.24
N THR A 92 3.40 2.61 20.14
CA THR A 92 2.63 3.29 21.20
C THR A 92 3.50 4.11 22.17
N ILE A 93 4.82 4.12 22.01
CA ILE A 93 5.78 4.85 22.84
C ILE A 93 6.90 5.42 21.97
N SER A 94 6.88 6.72 21.69
CA SER A 94 8.06 7.43 21.16
C SER A 94 9.06 7.70 22.30
N LEU A 95 10.21 7.05 22.27
CA LEU A 95 11.29 7.28 23.24
C LEU A 95 12.31 8.29 22.68
N PRO A 96 12.69 9.33 23.43
CA PRO A 96 13.71 10.27 22.98
C PRO A 96 15.07 9.58 22.84
N ARG A 97 15.76 9.79 21.72
CA ARG A 97 17.11 9.26 21.45
C ARG A 97 18.14 10.37 21.34
N PHE A 98 19.38 10.05 21.70
CA PHE A 98 20.52 10.93 21.53
C PHE A 98 21.08 10.70 20.13
N THR A 99 20.77 11.61 19.20
CA THR A 99 21.43 11.65 17.89
C THR A 99 22.78 12.34 18.08
N GLY A 100 23.84 11.77 17.50
CA GLY A 100 25.22 12.23 17.71
C GLY A 100 25.59 13.54 17.00
N ASP A 101 24.60 14.28 16.48
CA ASP A 101 24.75 15.45 15.60
C ASP A 101 24.28 16.75 16.27
N GLU A 102 24.06 17.83 15.49
CA GLU A 102 23.82 19.20 15.96
C GLU A 102 22.67 19.33 17.00
N SER A 103 21.73 18.39 17.03
CA SER A 103 20.72 18.23 18.09
C SER A 103 21.09 17.07 19.02
N VAL A 104 21.40 17.37 20.29
CA VAL A 104 21.82 16.36 21.28
C VAL A 104 20.66 15.43 21.70
N ILE A 105 19.41 15.83 21.49
CA ILE A 105 18.21 15.05 21.85
C ILE A 105 17.14 15.30 20.79
N GLU A 106 16.71 14.25 20.10
CA GLU A 106 15.55 14.27 19.21
C GLU A 106 14.34 13.76 20.00
N PHE A 107 13.36 14.64 20.23
CA PHE A 107 12.24 14.41 21.17
C PHE A 107 11.03 13.70 20.55
N SER A 108 10.99 13.58 19.22
CA SER A 108 9.95 12.85 18.48
C SER A 108 10.51 12.40 17.14
N GLU A 109 10.46 11.10 16.89
CA GLU A 109 10.59 10.59 15.53
C GLU A 109 9.31 10.90 14.75
N GLY A 110 9.42 10.92 13.41
CA GLY A 110 8.25 10.83 12.56
C GLY A 110 7.47 9.57 12.91
N GLU A 111 6.14 9.64 12.87
CA GLU A 111 5.31 8.49 13.20
C GLU A 111 5.60 7.34 12.20
N GLY A 112 5.53 6.08 12.66
CA GLY A 112 5.72 4.88 11.83
C GLY A 112 7.13 4.33 11.88
N TYR A 113 7.86 4.40 10.76
CA TYR A 113 9.22 3.89 10.65
C TYR A 113 10.26 4.90 11.16
N THR A 114 11.24 4.39 11.91
CA THR A 114 12.42 5.16 12.30
C THR A 114 13.27 5.49 11.08
N THR A 115 14.11 6.53 11.17
CA THR A 115 15.06 6.88 10.08
C THR A 115 15.92 5.70 9.63
N SER A 116 16.38 4.86 10.57
CA SER A 116 17.21 3.70 10.23
C SER A 116 16.43 2.61 9.49
N GLU A 117 15.14 2.45 9.79
CA GLU A 117 14.26 1.51 9.08
C GLU A 117 13.93 2.01 7.68
N ILE A 118 13.64 3.31 7.53
CA ILE A 118 13.44 3.94 6.22
C ILE A 118 14.67 3.72 5.33
N LEU A 119 15.87 3.98 5.85
CA LEU A 119 17.12 3.77 5.12
C LEU A 119 17.38 2.28 4.79
N ALA A 120 16.94 1.35 5.63
CA ALA A 120 17.05 -0.08 5.33
C ALA A 120 16.10 -0.50 4.21
N ILE A 121 14.88 0.04 4.18
CA ILE A 121 13.91 -0.20 3.10
C ILE A 121 14.42 0.43 1.79
N GLU A 122 14.94 1.66 1.84
CA GLU A 122 15.56 2.31 0.68
C GLU A 122 16.73 1.48 0.14
N ALA A 123 17.67 1.05 1.00
CA ALA A 123 18.80 0.22 0.58
C ALA A 123 18.36 -1.13 -0.02
N PHE A 124 17.27 -1.72 0.48
CA PHE A 124 16.68 -2.93 -0.10
C PHE A 124 16.16 -2.67 -1.51
N VAL A 125 15.48 -1.55 -1.75
CA VAL A 125 15.03 -1.13 -3.08
C VAL A 125 16.22 -0.83 -3.99
N GLU A 126 17.20 -0.05 -3.53
CA GLU A 126 18.44 0.24 -4.28
C GLU A 126 19.20 -1.03 -4.70
N SER A 127 19.04 -2.13 -3.94
CA SER A 127 19.65 -3.43 -4.23
C SER A 127 18.81 -4.33 -5.15
N GLY A 128 17.71 -3.80 -5.71
CA GLY A 128 16.83 -4.52 -6.64
C GLY A 128 15.51 -5.02 -6.04
N GLY A 129 15.31 -4.81 -4.75
CA GLY A 129 14.11 -5.27 -4.04
C GLY A 129 12.82 -4.59 -4.48
N THR A 130 11.73 -5.34 -4.35
CA THR A 130 10.37 -4.82 -4.58
C THR A 130 9.67 -4.53 -3.26
N VAL A 131 9.12 -3.34 -3.10
CA VAL A 131 8.28 -2.99 -1.94
C VAL A 131 6.85 -2.76 -2.40
N LEU A 132 5.88 -3.40 -1.74
CA LEU A 132 4.47 -3.06 -1.87
C LEU A 132 4.04 -2.35 -0.58
N LEU A 133 3.94 -1.02 -0.64
CA LEU A 133 3.53 -0.17 0.46
C LEU A 133 2.08 0.26 0.27
N MET A 134 1.21 -0.21 1.15
CA MET A 134 -0.19 0.16 1.15
C MET A 134 -0.53 0.77 2.49
N ASP A 135 -0.89 2.04 2.45
CA ASP A 135 -1.18 2.83 3.62
C ASP A 135 -2.20 3.89 3.27
N ASP A 136 -3.24 3.99 4.09
CA ASP A 136 -4.34 4.93 3.93
C ASP A 136 -4.11 6.18 4.79
N PHE A 137 -4.26 6.02 6.10
CA PHE A 137 -4.17 7.03 7.16
C PHE A 137 -3.17 6.60 8.25
N GLY A 138 -2.38 5.56 7.97
CA GLY A 138 -1.32 5.09 8.86
C GLY A 138 -0.07 5.95 8.76
N TYR A 139 1.05 5.35 9.17
CA TYR A 139 2.26 6.08 9.51
C TYR A 139 3.41 5.92 8.52
N SER A 140 3.14 5.52 7.29
CA SER A 140 4.17 5.39 6.26
C SER A 140 4.47 6.69 5.51
N SER A 141 3.88 7.82 5.92
CA SER A 141 4.10 9.14 5.29
C SER A 141 5.59 9.49 5.19
N ASN A 142 6.37 9.25 6.24
CA ASN A 142 7.83 9.51 6.22
C ASN A 142 8.58 8.58 5.25
N LEU A 143 8.10 7.34 5.09
CA LEU A 143 8.65 6.41 4.10
C LEU A 143 8.30 6.87 2.69
N ALA A 144 7.06 7.27 2.42
CA ALA A 144 6.68 7.84 1.12
C ALA A 144 7.47 9.12 0.78
N ASP A 145 7.69 10.00 1.76
CA ASP A 145 8.48 11.22 1.62
C ASP A 145 9.92 10.93 1.18
N GLN A 146 10.52 9.82 1.65
CA GLN A 146 11.87 9.40 1.24
C GLN A 146 11.95 9.17 -0.28
N PHE A 147 10.88 8.67 -0.89
CA PHE A 147 10.78 8.48 -2.34
C PHE A 147 10.21 9.71 -3.06
N GLY A 148 10.00 10.83 -2.36
CA GLY A 148 9.47 12.09 -2.90
C GLY A 148 7.96 12.07 -3.14
N LEU A 149 7.21 11.27 -2.37
CA LEU A 149 5.75 11.16 -2.40
C LEU A 149 5.12 11.66 -1.11
N GLN A 150 3.95 12.27 -1.23
CA GLN A 150 3.18 12.76 -0.08
C GLN A 150 1.75 12.26 -0.17
N TYR A 151 1.27 11.66 0.92
CA TYR A 151 -0.16 11.40 1.12
C TYR A 151 -0.87 12.72 1.40
N SER A 152 -2.11 12.85 0.92
CA SER A 152 -2.95 14.00 1.26
C SER A 152 -3.41 13.93 2.72
N GLY A 153 -3.54 12.72 3.28
CA GLY A 153 -4.09 12.51 4.62
C GLY A 153 -5.58 12.85 4.74
N HIS A 154 -6.24 13.12 3.62
CA HIS A 154 -7.65 13.46 3.52
C HIS A 154 -8.41 12.35 2.82
N ARG A 155 -9.69 12.20 3.17
CA ARG A 155 -10.55 11.19 2.58
C ARG A 155 -10.89 11.54 1.15
N LEU A 156 -10.69 10.59 0.26
CA LEU A 156 -11.08 10.69 -1.15
C LEU A 156 -12.53 10.23 -1.32
N TYR A 157 -13.29 11.01 -2.09
CA TYR A 157 -14.60 10.66 -2.62
C TYR A 157 -14.57 10.76 -4.14
N ASP A 158 -15.23 9.86 -4.86
CA ASP A 158 -15.28 9.87 -6.33
C ASP A 158 -16.71 9.67 -6.83
N GLU A 159 -17.43 10.77 -7.08
CA GLU A 159 -18.81 10.72 -7.58
C GLU A 159 -18.89 10.09 -8.98
N GLY A 160 -17.80 10.17 -9.74
CA GLY A 160 -17.69 9.58 -11.07
C GLY A 160 -17.41 8.08 -11.07
N SER A 161 -16.93 7.49 -9.97
CA SER A 161 -16.41 6.11 -9.94
C SER A 161 -16.39 5.49 -8.54
N TYR A 162 -17.57 5.24 -7.96
CA TYR A 162 -17.75 4.49 -6.72
C TYR A 162 -18.66 3.26 -6.89
N ALA A 163 -18.53 2.27 -6.02
CA ALA A 163 -19.38 1.08 -5.99
C ALA A 163 -20.73 1.41 -5.35
N ALA A 164 -21.74 1.70 -6.18
CA ALA A 164 -23.05 2.15 -5.74
C ALA A 164 -23.75 1.15 -4.78
N GLU A 165 -23.42 -0.14 -4.88
CA GLU A 165 -23.95 -1.21 -4.04
C GLU A 165 -23.39 -1.18 -2.61
N LEU A 166 -22.18 -0.64 -2.44
CA LEU A 166 -21.45 -0.60 -1.17
C LEU A 166 -21.47 0.79 -0.52
N GLY A 167 -21.67 1.84 -1.33
CA GLY A 167 -21.74 3.23 -0.90
C GLY A 167 -20.55 4.06 -1.35
N ALA A 168 -20.61 5.37 -1.12
CA ALA A 168 -19.62 6.36 -1.57
C ALA A 168 -18.22 6.18 -0.96
N ASP A 169 -18.12 5.34 0.08
CA ASP A 169 -16.87 4.98 0.72
C ASP A 169 -16.03 4.03 -0.16
N TYR A 170 -16.67 3.28 -1.08
CA TYR A 170 -15.99 2.27 -1.89
C TYR A 170 -15.69 2.81 -3.28
N ILE A 171 -14.42 3.07 -3.57
CA ILE A 171 -14.01 3.78 -4.78
C ILE A 171 -13.31 2.85 -5.76
N TRP A 172 -13.66 2.98 -7.04
CA TRP A 172 -13.00 2.24 -8.11
C TRP A 172 -11.80 3.02 -8.64
N VAL A 173 -10.61 2.43 -8.49
CA VAL A 173 -9.35 2.92 -9.06
C VAL A 173 -9.03 2.12 -10.32
N ASN A 174 -9.52 2.61 -11.45
CA ASN A 174 -9.37 1.94 -12.73
C ASN A 174 -8.03 2.28 -13.38
N THR A 175 -7.20 1.26 -13.63
CA THR A 175 -5.97 1.39 -14.42
C THR A 175 -6.24 0.82 -15.81
N ARG A 176 -6.05 1.63 -16.87
CA ARG A 176 -6.28 1.19 -18.27
C ARG A 176 -5.03 0.77 -19.03
N SER A 177 -3.87 1.07 -18.47
CA SER A 177 -2.57 0.71 -19.02
C SER A 177 -1.59 0.79 -17.88
N ALA A 178 -1.64 -0.23 -17.02
CA ALA A 178 -0.85 -0.27 -15.78
C ALA A 178 0.66 -0.20 -16.04
N PHE A 179 1.10 -0.56 -17.25
CA PHE A 179 2.50 -0.56 -17.69
C PHE A 179 2.86 0.63 -18.59
N ASN A 180 2.02 1.67 -18.63
CA ASN A 180 2.33 2.90 -19.35
C ASN A 180 2.80 3.99 -18.38
N PHE A 181 4.10 4.01 -18.14
CA PHE A 181 4.72 4.88 -17.14
C PHE A 181 4.91 6.33 -17.62
N THR A 182 4.89 6.59 -18.93
CA THR A 182 5.05 7.97 -19.45
C THR A 182 4.07 8.29 -20.55
N THR A 183 3.77 9.57 -20.72
CA THR A 183 2.81 10.04 -21.74
C THR A 183 3.18 9.70 -23.19
N ASN A 184 4.41 9.26 -23.48
CA ASN A 184 4.88 9.02 -24.85
C ASN A 184 5.48 7.62 -25.09
N SER A 185 5.64 6.78 -24.05
CA SER A 185 6.37 5.52 -24.17
C SER A 185 5.56 4.37 -24.76
N GLY A 186 4.22 4.51 -24.83
CA GLY A 186 3.35 3.37 -25.09
C GLY A 186 3.37 2.39 -23.90
N SER A 187 2.67 1.27 -24.04
CA SER A 187 2.69 0.20 -23.04
C SER A 187 4.07 -0.44 -22.96
N LEU A 188 4.51 -0.72 -21.73
CA LEU A 188 5.67 -1.53 -21.41
C LEU A 188 5.26 -2.90 -20.85
N ALA A 189 4.09 -3.44 -21.20
CA ALA A 189 3.64 -4.75 -20.70
C ALA A 189 4.65 -5.89 -20.97
N THR A 190 5.51 -5.72 -21.97
CA THR A 190 6.62 -6.65 -22.27
C THR A 190 7.71 -6.71 -21.19
N ILE A 191 7.70 -5.83 -20.19
CA ILE A 191 8.58 -5.95 -19.01
C ILE A 191 8.00 -6.91 -17.97
N HIS A 192 6.68 -7.16 -18.00
CA HIS A 192 6.03 -7.99 -17.01
C HIS A 192 6.09 -9.47 -17.41
N PRO A 193 6.64 -10.36 -16.58
CA PRO A 193 6.90 -11.75 -16.94
C PRO A 193 5.61 -12.53 -17.31
N CYS A 194 4.48 -12.19 -16.67
CA CYS A 194 3.18 -12.81 -16.98
C CYS A 194 2.43 -12.15 -18.16
N LEU A 195 2.99 -11.16 -18.85
CA LEU A 195 2.34 -10.49 -19.99
C LEU A 195 3.23 -10.41 -21.23
N LYS A 196 4.52 -10.68 -21.09
CA LYS A 196 5.47 -10.63 -22.19
C LYS A 196 5.22 -11.75 -23.17
N ASP A 197 4.80 -11.37 -24.37
CA ASP A 197 4.61 -12.22 -25.56
C ASP A 197 5.13 -11.40 -26.76
N LEU A 198 6.36 -11.67 -27.18
CA LEU A 198 7.06 -10.86 -28.18
C LEU A 198 6.57 -11.11 -29.61
N ASP A 199 6.09 -12.31 -29.91
CA ASP A 199 5.66 -12.70 -31.25
C ASP A 199 4.13 -12.76 -31.43
N ASN A 200 3.39 -12.61 -30.34
CA ASN A 200 1.93 -12.57 -30.24
C ASN A 200 1.27 -13.89 -30.64
N ASP A 201 1.86 -15.02 -30.24
CA ASP A 201 1.30 -16.36 -30.46
C ASP A 201 0.26 -16.77 -29.40
N GLY A 202 0.13 -15.99 -28.32
CA GLY A 202 -0.79 -16.21 -27.22
C GLY A 202 -0.22 -17.01 -26.04
N VAL A 203 1.09 -17.24 -26.01
CA VAL A 203 1.85 -17.86 -24.93
C VAL A 203 2.87 -16.86 -24.40
N ILE A 204 3.04 -16.79 -23.08
CA ILE A 204 4.08 -15.90 -22.51
C ILE A 204 5.48 -16.44 -22.81
N ASP A 205 6.42 -15.53 -23.11
CA ASP A 205 7.81 -15.82 -23.51
C ASP A 205 8.51 -16.84 -22.59
N ILE A 206 8.22 -16.81 -21.29
CA ILE A 206 8.85 -17.67 -20.27
C ILE A 206 8.44 -19.15 -20.40
N LEU A 207 7.29 -19.41 -21.01
CA LEU A 207 6.75 -20.74 -21.30
C LEU A 207 6.90 -21.13 -22.78
N ASP A 208 7.33 -20.19 -23.62
CA ASP A 208 7.52 -20.41 -25.04
C ASP A 208 8.94 -20.91 -25.34
N PRO A 209 9.10 -22.10 -25.97
CA PRO A 209 10.41 -22.58 -26.42
C PRO A 209 11.06 -21.72 -27.51
N GLU A 210 10.31 -20.96 -28.31
CA GLU A 210 10.82 -20.08 -29.37
C GLU A 210 10.11 -18.69 -29.34
N PRO A 211 10.41 -17.82 -28.35
CA PRO A 211 9.71 -16.54 -28.08
C PRO A 211 9.72 -15.47 -29.19
N LEU A 212 10.26 -15.79 -30.36
CA LEU A 212 10.40 -14.89 -31.50
C LEU A 212 9.82 -15.50 -32.79
N ASP A 213 9.29 -16.73 -32.76
CA ASP A 213 8.72 -17.42 -33.92
C ASP A 213 7.25 -17.81 -33.66
N PRO A 214 6.27 -17.03 -34.16
CA PRO A 214 4.85 -17.22 -33.83
C PRO A 214 4.25 -18.48 -34.47
N ALA A 215 5.05 -19.27 -35.19
CA ALA A 215 4.66 -20.56 -35.73
C ALA A 215 4.88 -21.72 -34.74
N ILE A 216 5.62 -21.51 -33.65
CA ILE A 216 6.02 -22.54 -32.69
C ILE A 216 5.54 -22.13 -31.30
N SER A 217 4.35 -22.59 -30.92
CA SER A 217 3.80 -22.35 -29.57
C SER A 217 3.83 -23.59 -28.69
N ALA A 218 3.99 -23.39 -27.38
CA ALA A 218 3.86 -24.46 -26.40
C ALA A 218 2.40 -24.75 -26.05
N PHE A 219 2.10 -26.01 -25.70
CA PHE A 219 0.86 -26.31 -24.99
C PHE A 219 1.09 -26.06 -23.50
N VAL A 220 0.43 -25.02 -22.98
CA VAL A 220 0.48 -24.62 -21.57
C VAL A 220 -0.70 -25.19 -20.82
N THR A 221 -0.47 -25.70 -19.62
CA THR A 221 -1.51 -26.03 -18.64
C THR A 221 -1.49 -25.04 -17.48
N GLU A 222 -2.57 -25.02 -16.68
CA GLU A 222 -2.64 -24.19 -15.46
C GLU A 222 -1.50 -24.49 -14.48
N ALA A 223 -1.04 -25.74 -14.42
CA ALA A 223 0.09 -26.13 -13.59
C ALA A 223 1.43 -25.58 -14.10
N ASP A 224 1.56 -25.32 -15.40
CA ASP A 224 2.78 -24.74 -15.98
C ASP A 224 2.84 -23.22 -15.76
N ALA A 225 1.69 -22.58 -15.50
CA ALA A 225 1.60 -21.13 -15.35
C ALA A 225 2.28 -20.61 -14.05
N GLY A 226 2.48 -21.47 -13.04
CA GLY A 226 3.21 -21.12 -11.81
C GLY A 226 2.69 -19.85 -11.14
N LEU A 227 3.59 -18.90 -10.86
CA LEU A 227 3.26 -17.58 -10.30
C LEU A 227 2.37 -16.70 -11.20
N CYS A 228 2.19 -17.08 -12.46
CA CYS A 228 1.31 -16.39 -13.40
C CYS A 228 -0.07 -17.05 -13.56
N ALA A 229 -0.40 -18.07 -12.75
CA ALA A 229 -1.62 -18.85 -12.89
C ALA A 229 -2.92 -18.02 -12.80
N HIS A 230 -2.92 -16.89 -12.10
CA HIS A 230 -4.06 -15.97 -12.04
C HIS A 230 -4.41 -15.30 -13.38
N ARG A 231 -3.51 -15.37 -14.38
CA ARG A 231 -3.74 -14.88 -15.75
C ARG A 231 -4.16 -15.98 -16.72
N TYR A 232 -4.10 -17.25 -16.32
CA TYR A 232 -4.39 -18.36 -17.22
C TYR A 232 -5.77 -18.98 -16.94
N SER A 233 -6.53 -19.26 -18.00
CA SER A 233 -7.84 -19.91 -17.91
C SER A 233 -8.06 -20.90 -19.07
N SER A 234 -9.21 -21.58 -19.08
CA SER A 234 -9.59 -22.45 -20.19
C SER A 234 -9.75 -21.72 -21.53
N ASP A 235 -9.97 -20.40 -21.49
CA ASP A 235 -10.14 -19.56 -22.67
C ASP A 235 -8.81 -19.01 -23.20
N GLY A 236 -7.70 -19.31 -22.52
CA GLY A 236 -6.36 -18.86 -22.84
C GLY A 236 -5.80 -17.88 -21.81
N TRP A 237 -4.74 -17.18 -22.21
CA TRP A 237 -4.00 -16.24 -21.39
C TRP A 237 -4.63 -14.84 -21.40
N ASP A 238 -4.78 -14.20 -20.24
CA ASP A 238 -5.23 -12.82 -20.09
C ASP A 238 -4.05 -11.83 -20.15
N PHE A 239 -3.82 -11.28 -21.35
CA PHE A 239 -2.83 -10.23 -21.60
C PHE A 239 -3.31 -8.80 -21.26
N SER A 240 -4.43 -8.65 -20.54
CA SER A 240 -4.95 -7.32 -20.22
C SER A 240 -4.04 -6.55 -19.26
N GLU A 241 -3.82 -5.27 -19.58
CA GLU A 241 -3.13 -4.32 -18.69
C GLU A 241 -4.10 -3.56 -17.78
N ASN A 242 -5.37 -3.96 -17.78
CA ASN A 242 -6.43 -3.27 -17.08
C ASN A 242 -6.64 -3.90 -15.71
N TYR A 243 -6.69 -3.06 -14.68
CA TYR A 243 -7.17 -3.45 -13.37
C TYR A 243 -8.30 -2.54 -12.91
N HIS A 244 -9.40 -3.17 -12.50
CA HIS A 244 -10.52 -2.57 -11.77
C HIS A 244 -10.30 -2.76 -10.27
N LEU A 245 -9.52 -1.87 -9.66
CA LEU A 245 -9.19 -1.97 -8.24
C LEU A 245 -10.29 -1.36 -7.38
N LEU A 246 -10.72 -2.05 -6.33
CA LEU A 246 -11.69 -1.55 -5.38
C LEU A 246 -11.01 -1.22 -4.06
N THR A 247 -11.29 -0.01 -3.58
CA THR A 247 -10.75 0.58 -2.35
C THR A 247 -11.89 0.87 -1.38
N ASN A 248 -11.60 0.95 -0.07
CA ASN A 248 -12.55 1.25 0.99
C ASN A 248 -12.06 2.43 1.82
N ALA A 249 -12.71 3.56 1.64
CA ALA A 249 -12.41 4.85 2.24
C ALA A 249 -10.95 5.30 2.00
N PRO A 250 -10.43 5.24 0.75
CA PRO A 250 -9.04 5.57 0.49
C PRO A 250 -8.72 7.04 0.78
N SER A 251 -7.43 7.32 0.99
CA SER A 251 -6.88 8.66 0.81
C SER A 251 -6.38 8.83 -0.64
N ALA A 252 -5.45 9.76 -0.88
CA ALA A 252 -4.77 9.91 -2.15
C ALA A 252 -3.35 10.48 -1.98
N PHE A 253 -2.59 10.54 -3.06
CA PHE A 253 -1.32 11.25 -3.11
C PHE A 253 -1.51 12.69 -3.61
N GLU A 254 -0.67 13.58 -3.07
CA GLU A 254 -0.57 14.97 -3.50
C GLU A 254 -0.26 15.08 -5.00
N LYS A 255 -0.96 15.99 -5.68
CA LYS A 255 -0.83 16.15 -7.15
C LYS A 255 0.57 16.57 -7.58
N ALA A 256 1.24 17.37 -6.75
CA ALA A 256 2.56 17.91 -7.06
C ALA A 256 3.67 16.85 -7.00
N THR A 257 3.49 15.79 -6.19
CA THR A 257 4.54 14.81 -5.90
C THR A 257 4.29 13.46 -6.59
N SER A 258 3.02 13.11 -6.83
CA SER A 258 2.58 11.80 -7.35
C SER A 258 3.07 11.40 -8.74
N TYR A 259 3.45 12.35 -9.61
CA TYR A 259 3.99 12.05 -10.94
C TYR A 259 5.21 12.91 -11.26
N ASN A 260 6.37 12.28 -11.37
CA ASN A 260 7.60 12.92 -11.80
C ASN A 260 8.52 11.89 -12.49
N PRO A 261 8.47 11.78 -13.84
CA PRO A 261 9.25 10.79 -14.57
C PRO A 261 10.75 11.08 -14.61
N VAL A 262 11.19 12.28 -14.17
CA VAL A 262 12.63 12.60 -14.00
C VAL A 262 13.17 11.99 -12.73
N GLU A 263 12.32 11.84 -11.72
CA GLU A 263 12.61 11.20 -10.43
C GLU A 263 11.95 9.82 -10.34
N ASN A 264 11.70 9.19 -11.49
CA ASN A 264 11.17 7.83 -11.64
C ASN A 264 9.85 7.53 -10.89
N ARG A 265 9.00 8.54 -10.68
CA ARG A 265 7.67 8.38 -10.09
C ARG A 265 6.57 8.42 -11.14
N TYR A 266 5.73 7.40 -11.14
CA TYR A 266 4.69 7.18 -12.16
C TYR A 266 3.33 6.92 -11.49
N ALA A 267 2.43 7.90 -11.57
CA ALA A 267 1.03 7.72 -11.13
C ALA A 267 0.26 6.80 -12.10
N ILE A 268 0.03 5.56 -11.67
CA ILE A 268 -0.59 4.49 -12.45
C ILE A 268 -2.12 4.48 -12.29
N GLY A 269 -2.60 4.48 -11.06
CA GLY A 269 -4.02 4.50 -10.71
C GLY A 269 -4.46 5.87 -10.24
N LYS A 270 -5.53 6.40 -10.84
CA LYS A 270 -6.08 7.72 -10.53
C LYS A 270 -7.59 7.66 -10.35
N SER A 271 -8.09 8.52 -9.49
CA SER A 271 -9.52 8.83 -9.43
C SER A 271 -9.99 9.58 -10.68
N THR A 272 -11.30 9.76 -10.82
CA THR A 272 -11.87 10.52 -11.93
C THR A 272 -11.71 12.03 -11.74
N LEU A 273 -12.07 12.78 -12.78
CA LEU A 273 -12.17 14.25 -12.70
C LEU A 273 -13.25 14.73 -11.72
N ASP A 274 -14.22 13.85 -11.39
CA ASP A 274 -15.33 14.14 -10.49
C ASP A 274 -15.08 13.51 -9.11
N SER A 275 -13.86 13.72 -8.62
CA SER A 275 -13.42 13.29 -7.29
C SER A 275 -13.03 14.47 -6.44
N TYR A 276 -13.11 14.30 -5.13
CA TYR A 276 -12.94 15.36 -4.14
C TYR A 276 -12.16 14.82 -2.94
N LEU A 277 -11.20 15.60 -2.45
CA LEU A 277 -10.60 15.40 -1.13
C LEU A 277 -11.31 16.29 -0.13
N ASP A 278 -11.90 15.69 0.90
CA ASP A 278 -12.52 16.39 2.04
C ASP A 278 -11.41 16.96 2.93
N THR A 279 -10.91 18.15 2.59
CA THR A 279 -9.71 18.72 3.22
C THR A 279 -10.02 19.41 4.54
N ASN A 280 -11.28 19.79 4.74
CA ASN A 280 -11.74 20.50 5.94
C ASN A 280 -12.53 19.59 6.91
N ASP A 281 -12.66 18.30 6.59
CA ASP A 281 -13.36 17.26 7.34
C ASP A 281 -14.81 17.63 7.72
N ASP A 282 -15.48 18.46 6.91
CA ASP A 282 -16.86 18.89 7.16
C ASP A 282 -17.89 17.93 6.55
N GLY A 283 -17.43 16.95 5.76
CA GLY A 283 -18.25 15.94 5.10
C GLY A 283 -19.09 16.47 3.93
N ASN A 284 -18.83 17.70 3.49
CA ASN A 284 -19.54 18.37 2.42
C ASN A 284 -18.55 18.83 1.33
N LEU A 285 -18.59 18.12 0.20
CA LEU A 285 -17.66 18.22 -0.95
C LEU A 285 -17.77 19.55 -1.74
N THR A 286 -17.56 20.67 -1.06
CA THR A 286 -17.69 22.02 -1.63
C THR A 286 -16.32 22.58 -1.96
N VAL A 287 -16.03 22.64 -3.25
CA VAL A 287 -14.85 23.32 -3.77
C VAL A 287 -14.88 24.81 -3.43
N GLY A 288 -13.90 25.25 -2.66
CA GLY A 288 -13.79 26.63 -2.19
C GLY A 288 -12.83 27.47 -3.02
N PHE A 289 -13.08 28.78 -3.07
CA PHE A 289 -12.04 29.75 -3.40
C PHE A 289 -11.49 30.32 -2.09
N GLU A 290 -10.19 30.17 -1.85
CA GLU A 290 -9.46 30.67 -0.64
C GLU A 290 -9.65 32.18 -0.36
N SER A 291 -10.30 32.93 -1.27
CA SER A 291 -10.50 34.38 -1.18
C SER A 291 -11.33 34.86 0.02
N LEU A 292 -11.92 33.99 0.84
CA LEU A 292 -12.74 34.37 2.00
C LEU A 292 -12.39 33.64 3.31
N GLY A 293 -11.28 32.91 3.38
CA GLY A 293 -10.87 32.18 4.59
C GLY A 293 -11.74 30.98 4.93
N ILE A 294 -12.42 30.42 3.93
CA ILE A 294 -13.06 29.10 3.98
C ILE A 294 -12.08 28.17 3.26
N GLU A 295 -11.49 27.22 3.98
CA GLU A 295 -10.79 26.08 3.39
C GLU A 295 -11.86 25.24 2.70
N GLY A 296 -11.77 25.13 1.38
CA GLY A 296 -12.67 24.31 0.60
C GLY A 296 -11.93 23.11 0.03
N ASP A 297 -12.72 22.14 -0.40
CA ASP A 297 -12.20 20.86 -0.86
C ASP A 297 -11.44 20.99 -2.17
N GLU A 298 -10.52 20.05 -2.38
CA GLU A 298 -9.79 19.96 -3.63
C GLU A 298 -10.52 19.03 -4.59
N GLN A 299 -10.67 19.44 -5.86
CA GLN A 299 -11.21 18.60 -6.92
C GLN A 299 -10.11 17.88 -7.70
N GLY A 300 -10.34 16.62 -8.04
CA GLY A 300 -9.39 15.73 -8.68
C GLY A 300 -9.06 16.03 -10.15
N PRO A 301 -8.37 15.10 -10.84
CA PRO A 301 -8.11 13.72 -10.42
C PRO A 301 -6.93 13.66 -9.45
N PHE A 302 -6.92 12.63 -8.60
CA PHE A 302 -5.87 12.34 -7.64
C PHE A 302 -5.23 10.99 -7.93
N ALA A 303 -3.93 10.84 -7.66
CA ALA A 303 -3.29 9.54 -7.75
C ALA A 303 -3.59 8.73 -6.49
N VAL A 304 -3.96 7.46 -6.66
CA VAL A 304 -4.22 6.52 -5.57
C VAL A 304 -3.23 5.36 -5.60
N TYR A 305 -2.66 5.07 -6.77
CA TYR A 305 -1.60 4.08 -6.94
C TYR A 305 -0.45 4.68 -7.74
N VAL A 306 0.73 4.75 -7.13
CA VAL A 306 1.96 5.28 -7.72
C VAL A 306 3.03 4.18 -7.72
N ARG A 307 3.76 4.07 -8.83
CA ARG A 307 4.95 3.23 -8.93
C ARG A 307 6.19 4.10 -8.93
N TYR A 308 7.15 3.77 -8.08
CA TYR A 308 8.52 4.27 -8.11
C TYR A 308 9.45 3.20 -8.69
N CYS A 309 10.44 3.63 -9.44
CA CYS A 309 11.50 2.77 -9.94
C CYS A 309 12.87 3.35 -9.57
N GLU A 310 13.77 2.51 -9.08
CA GLU A 310 15.17 2.90 -8.87
C GLU A 310 15.79 3.29 -10.23
N ASP A 311 15.67 2.39 -11.21
CA ASP A 311 16.04 2.67 -12.59
C ASP A 311 14.85 3.13 -13.43
N ARG A 312 15.15 4.02 -14.37
CA ARG A 312 14.10 4.63 -15.21
C ARG A 312 13.25 3.56 -15.90
N LEU A 313 11.93 3.62 -15.66
CA LEU A 313 10.90 2.73 -16.18
C LEU A 313 10.92 1.27 -15.66
N CYS A 314 11.76 0.92 -14.68
CA CYS A 314 11.86 -0.46 -14.17
C CYS A 314 11.99 -1.52 -15.29
N ILE A 315 12.81 -1.27 -16.32
CA ILE A 315 12.86 -2.17 -17.49
C ILE A 315 13.44 -3.53 -17.09
N ASP A 316 14.49 -3.50 -16.28
CA ASP A 316 15.19 -4.69 -15.86
C ASP A 316 14.54 -5.28 -14.59
N ALA A 317 14.61 -6.60 -14.45
CA ALA A 317 13.99 -7.30 -13.32
C ALA A 317 14.68 -6.95 -11.99
N ASP A 318 15.98 -6.65 -12.02
CA ASP A 318 16.80 -6.17 -10.90
C ASP A 318 16.67 -4.67 -10.65
N SER A 319 15.83 -3.94 -11.41
CA SER A 319 15.47 -2.57 -11.06
C SER A 319 14.60 -2.62 -9.81
N GLY A 320 15.15 -2.09 -8.71
CA GLY A 320 14.39 -1.78 -7.50
C GLY A 320 13.10 -1.05 -7.81
N ARG A 321 12.03 -1.37 -7.08
CA ARG A 321 10.72 -0.75 -7.31
C ARG A 321 9.91 -0.65 -6.04
N VAL A 322 9.06 0.38 -5.98
CA VAL A 322 8.08 0.53 -4.90
C VAL A 322 6.70 0.80 -5.48
N HIS A 323 5.73 0.02 -5.04
CA HIS A 323 4.32 0.18 -5.36
C HIS A 323 3.64 0.83 -4.16
N PHE A 324 3.27 2.09 -4.30
CA PHE A 324 2.58 2.88 -3.29
C PHE A 324 1.09 2.91 -3.57
N VAL A 325 0.28 2.42 -2.63
CA VAL A 325 -1.19 2.49 -2.71
C VAL A 325 -1.71 3.26 -1.50
N ALA A 326 -2.59 4.24 -1.74
CA ALA A 326 -3.20 5.06 -0.69
C ALA A 326 -4.36 4.36 0.05
N ASP A 327 -4.37 3.02 0.02
CA ASP A 327 -5.36 2.19 0.69
C ASP A 327 -4.85 0.75 0.90
N GLY A 328 -4.73 0.34 2.16
CA GLY A 328 -4.38 -1.03 2.55
C GLY A 328 -5.53 -2.03 2.44
N SER A 329 -6.79 -1.56 2.36
CA SER A 329 -7.97 -2.42 2.29
C SER A 329 -8.00 -3.31 1.04
N ILE A 330 -7.24 -2.98 0.01
CA ILE A 330 -7.19 -3.73 -1.25
C ILE A 330 -6.82 -5.22 -1.06
N LEU A 331 -6.09 -5.56 0.00
CA LEU A 331 -5.69 -6.94 0.33
C LEU A 331 -6.59 -7.64 1.36
N ILE A 332 -7.60 -6.96 1.93
CA ILE A 332 -8.48 -7.60 2.91
C ILE A 332 -9.33 -8.65 2.22
N ASN A 333 -9.64 -9.73 2.95
CA ASN A 333 -10.35 -10.91 2.44
C ASN A 333 -11.57 -10.54 1.58
N SER A 334 -12.40 -9.60 2.04
CA SER A 334 -13.61 -9.22 1.30
C SER A 334 -13.36 -8.52 -0.03
N LEU A 335 -12.26 -7.74 -0.17
CA LEU A 335 -11.97 -7.00 -1.40
C LEU A 335 -10.98 -7.74 -2.30
N TYR A 336 -10.05 -8.47 -1.69
CA TYR A 336 -9.06 -9.29 -2.37
C TYR A 336 -9.71 -10.49 -3.07
N ASP A 337 -10.55 -11.24 -2.35
CA ASP A 337 -11.23 -12.43 -2.87
C ASP A 337 -12.76 -12.32 -2.68
N PRO A 338 -13.45 -11.60 -3.60
CA PRO A 338 -14.86 -11.24 -3.44
C PRO A 338 -15.84 -12.42 -3.57
N ASP A 339 -15.35 -13.64 -3.81
CA ASP A 339 -16.14 -14.88 -3.72
C ASP A 339 -16.64 -15.17 -2.29
N SER A 340 -16.09 -14.45 -1.30
CA SER A 340 -16.52 -14.48 0.10
C SER A 340 -17.55 -13.39 0.42
N LEU A 341 -18.65 -13.76 1.10
CA LEU A 341 -19.66 -12.79 1.56
C LEU A 341 -19.04 -11.82 2.57
N GLY A 342 -18.85 -10.56 2.18
CA GLY A 342 -18.40 -9.52 3.11
C GLY A 342 -19.50 -9.12 4.10
N PHE A 343 -19.15 -8.96 5.38
CA PHE A 343 -20.05 -8.48 6.42
C PHE A 343 -19.75 -7.02 6.73
N PHE A 344 -20.52 -6.10 6.17
CA PHE A 344 -20.27 -4.66 6.34
C PHE A 344 -21.21 -4.05 7.36
N ALA A 345 -20.68 -3.15 8.19
CA ALA A 345 -21.46 -2.38 9.14
C ALA A 345 -22.40 -1.44 8.36
N VAL A 346 -23.70 -1.64 8.52
CA VAL A 346 -24.71 -0.67 8.10
C VAL A 346 -24.92 0.27 9.30
N GLY A 347 -25.11 1.56 9.05
CA GLY A 347 -25.08 2.66 10.04
C GLY A 347 -26.07 2.60 11.22
N ASP A 348 -26.64 1.44 11.54
CA ASP A 348 -27.45 1.15 12.72
C ASP A 348 -26.77 0.19 13.73
N GLY A 349 -25.51 -0.19 13.50
CA GLY A 349 -24.78 -1.15 14.33
C GLY A 349 -25.09 -2.61 14.01
N SER A 350 -25.77 -2.88 12.89
CA SER A 350 -25.91 -4.22 12.31
C SER A 350 -24.87 -4.45 11.21
N THR A 351 -24.44 -5.70 11.05
CA THR A 351 -23.65 -6.14 9.90
C THR A 351 -24.58 -6.78 8.89
N GLN A 352 -24.61 -6.29 7.65
CA GLN A 352 -25.30 -6.97 6.55
C GLN A 352 -24.28 -7.69 5.67
N SER A 353 -24.69 -8.85 5.18
CA SER A 353 -23.95 -9.53 4.13
C SER A 353 -24.23 -8.80 2.82
N ILE A 354 -23.20 -8.17 2.26
CA ILE A 354 -23.27 -7.49 0.97
C ILE A 354 -22.30 -8.22 0.03
N SER A 355 -22.77 -8.51 -1.18
CA SER A 355 -21.91 -9.06 -2.22
C SER A 355 -20.93 -7.98 -2.64
N ILE A 356 -19.64 -8.29 -2.58
CA ILE A 356 -18.64 -7.43 -3.19
C ILE A 356 -18.72 -7.60 -4.71
N PRO A 357 -18.72 -6.52 -5.50
CA PRO A 357 -18.65 -6.62 -6.96
C PRO A 357 -17.33 -7.26 -7.39
N ASP A 358 -17.29 -7.87 -8.57
CA ASP A 358 -16.06 -8.45 -9.13
C ASP A 358 -14.97 -7.35 -9.24
N THR A 359 -13.81 -7.60 -8.62
CA THR A 359 -12.65 -6.69 -8.59
C THR A 359 -11.41 -7.40 -9.16
N ASP A 360 -10.42 -6.62 -9.58
CA ASP A 360 -9.12 -7.15 -10.00
C ASP A 360 -8.06 -7.11 -8.88
N ASN A 361 -8.44 -6.87 -7.62
CA ASN A 361 -7.49 -6.68 -6.50
C ASN A 361 -6.53 -7.87 -6.35
N ARG A 362 -7.05 -9.10 -6.35
CA ARG A 362 -6.24 -10.32 -6.31
C ARG A 362 -5.34 -10.45 -7.54
N LYS A 363 -5.88 -10.25 -8.74
CA LYS A 363 -5.11 -10.32 -9.99
C LYS A 363 -3.91 -9.36 -9.95
N TRP A 364 -4.17 -8.10 -9.58
CA TRP A 364 -3.17 -7.04 -9.46
C TRP A 364 -2.08 -7.35 -8.42
N ALA A 365 -2.45 -7.81 -7.23
CA ALA A 365 -1.48 -8.14 -6.19
C ALA A 365 -0.58 -9.31 -6.61
N LEU A 366 -1.16 -10.34 -7.23
CA LEU A 366 -0.43 -11.49 -7.73
C LEU A 366 0.49 -11.14 -8.90
N ASP A 367 0.09 -10.20 -9.78
CA ASP A 367 0.97 -9.67 -10.82
C ASP A 367 2.21 -8.97 -10.24
N ILE A 368 2.05 -8.11 -9.23
CA ILE A 368 3.18 -7.45 -8.57
C ILE A 368 4.15 -8.48 -7.96
N ILE A 369 3.60 -9.54 -7.36
CA ILE A 369 4.42 -10.61 -6.75
C ILE A 369 5.13 -11.43 -7.82
N ALA A 370 4.46 -11.77 -8.91
CA ALA A 370 5.08 -12.46 -10.03
C ALA A 370 6.17 -11.59 -10.68
N GLU A 371 5.94 -10.28 -10.83
CA GLU A 371 6.94 -9.32 -11.32
C GLU A 371 8.18 -9.25 -10.42
N ALA A 372 8.00 -9.35 -9.10
CA ALA A 372 9.09 -9.32 -8.14
C ALA A 372 9.89 -10.61 -8.07
N LEU A 373 9.25 -11.77 -8.24
CA LEU A 373 9.88 -13.08 -8.01
C LEU A 373 10.36 -13.78 -9.29
N LEU A 374 9.80 -13.44 -10.45
CA LEU A 374 10.17 -14.04 -11.74
C LEU A 374 11.31 -13.28 -12.42
N VAL A 375 12.49 -13.29 -11.80
CA VAL A 375 13.72 -12.73 -12.38
C VAL A 375 14.35 -13.63 -13.46
N ASN A 376 14.06 -14.93 -13.45
CA ASN A 376 14.61 -15.88 -14.42
C ASN A 376 13.69 -15.98 -15.64
N SER A 377 14.25 -15.82 -16.85
CA SER A 377 13.49 -15.84 -18.10
C SER A 377 12.96 -17.20 -18.52
N ASN A 378 13.20 -18.28 -17.78
CA ASN A 378 12.90 -19.66 -18.20
C ASN A 378 12.08 -20.47 -17.19
N SER A 379 11.51 -19.87 -16.15
CA SER A 379 10.72 -20.59 -15.15
C SER A 379 9.65 -19.70 -14.53
N THR A 380 8.43 -20.18 -14.47
CA THR A 380 7.28 -19.56 -13.79
C THR A 380 7.22 -19.87 -12.30
N GLU A 381 8.22 -20.55 -11.75
CA GLU A 381 8.34 -20.84 -10.32
C GLU A 381 9.19 -19.78 -9.62
N ALA A 382 8.94 -19.55 -8.33
CA ALA A 382 9.82 -18.72 -7.52
C ALA A 382 11.24 -19.31 -7.50
N SER A 383 12.25 -18.44 -7.50
CA SER A 383 13.64 -18.85 -7.32
C SER A 383 13.82 -19.61 -6.00
N SER A 384 14.71 -20.60 -5.99
CA SER A 384 14.94 -21.47 -4.82
C SER A 384 16.04 -20.95 -3.88
N ASN A 385 16.38 -19.67 -3.97
CA ASN A 385 17.51 -19.07 -3.26
C ASN A 385 17.17 -18.74 -1.81
#